data_AF-A0A1Q7DC39-F1
#
_entry.id   AF-A0A1Q7DC39-F1
#
_cell.length_a   1.000
_cell.length_b   1.000
_cell.length_c   1.000
_cell.angle_alpha   90.00
_cell.angle_beta   90.00
_cell.angle_gamma   90.00
#
_symmetry.space_group_name_H-M   'P 1'
#
loop_
_entity.id
_entity.type
_entity.pdbx_description
1 polymer ?
#
loop_
_entity_poly.entity_id
_entity_poly.type
_entity_poly.pdbx_seq_one_letter_code
_entity_poly.pdbx_strand_id
1 'polypeptide(L)'
;MKAVVLLLTFTLAMPAAAAEPLTRTFAAPVERVWTTTEAVLKQLGWDIDSEDWKIGFITTESRRIEGTEGKDYGVYAKGTRHRLQLQVKAAANGRTTVSVERTVFRRERIFWLDKDEPVAVSDQAVEKSLLDAIGKAL
;
A
#
# COMPACT_ATOMS: atom_id res chain seq x y z
N MET A 1 22.63 -6.57 -52.53
CA MET A 1 22.62 -7.59 -51.46
C MET A 1 22.19 -6.92 -50.17
N LYS A 2 21.32 -7.59 -49.41
CA LYS A 2 20.35 -6.99 -48.46
C LYS A 2 21.01 -6.41 -47.21
N ALA A 3 20.69 -5.16 -46.88
CA ALA A 3 20.98 -4.57 -45.57
C ALA A 3 19.95 -5.09 -44.56
N VAL A 4 20.42 -5.79 -43.53
CA VAL A 4 19.59 -6.27 -42.42
C VAL A 4 19.54 -5.14 -41.39
N VAL A 5 18.39 -4.50 -41.26
CA VAL A 5 18.11 -3.53 -40.20
C VAL A 5 17.59 -4.30 -38.99
N LEU A 6 18.40 -4.36 -37.94
CA LEU A 6 18.04 -4.98 -36.67
C LEU A 6 17.20 -3.97 -35.87
N LEU A 7 15.88 -4.18 -35.82
CA LEU A 7 14.97 -3.35 -35.04
C LEU A 7 15.02 -3.79 -33.57
N LEU A 8 15.71 -3.01 -32.73
CA LEU A 8 15.67 -3.13 -31.28
C LEU A 8 14.32 -2.63 -30.77
N THR A 9 13.40 -3.53 -30.45
CA THR A 9 12.17 -3.22 -29.71
C THR A 9 12.52 -2.94 -28.25
N PHE A 10 12.55 -1.65 -27.91
CA PHE A 10 12.66 -1.17 -26.53
C PHE A 10 11.27 -1.28 -25.87
N THR A 11 11.03 -2.32 -25.08
CA THR A 11 9.81 -2.43 -24.27
C THR A 11 9.89 -1.40 -23.14
N LEU A 12 9.14 -0.30 -23.26
CA LEU A 12 8.92 0.63 -22.16
C LEU A 12 8.21 -0.14 -21.03
N ALA A 13 8.93 -0.43 -19.96
CA ALA A 13 8.32 -0.87 -18.71
C ALA A 13 7.53 0.30 -18.14
N MET A 14 6.21 0.34 -18.42
CA MET A 14 5.34 1.31 -17.75
C MET A 14 5.31 0.94 -16.26
N PRO A 15 5.70 1.85 -15.35
CA PRO A 15 5.46 1.63 -13.93
C PRO A 15 3.95 1.51 -13.77
N ALA A 16 3.50 0.40 -13.18
CA ALA A 16 2.10 0.21 -12.87
C ALA A 16 1.62 1.38 -12.04
N ALA A 17 0.58 2.07 -12.51
CA ALA A 17 0.01 3.22 -11.83
C ALA A 17 -0.45 2.78 -10.43
N ALA A 18 0.27 3.23 -9.40
CA ALA A 18 -0.25 3.23 -8.05
C ALA A 18 -1.51 4.12 -8.04
N ALA A 19 -2.58 3.65 -7.41
CA ALA A 19 -3.77 4.47 -7.22
C ALA A 19 -3.37 5.76 -6.48
N GLU A 20 -3.92 6.91 -6.90
CA GLU A 20 -3.60 8.19 -6.27
C GLU A 20 -3.83 8.11 -4.75
N PRO A 21 -2.88 8.60 -3.93
CA PRO A 21 -2.98 8.50 -2.49
C PRO A 21 -4.19 9.27 -1.97
N LEU A 22 -5.02 8.62 -1.15
CA LEU A 22 -6.17 9.25 -0.55
C LEU A 22 -5.74 10.04 0.69
N THR A 23 -6.00 11.35 0.67
CA THR A 23 -5.53 12.27 1.71
C THR A 23 -6.70 12.85 2.51
N ARG A 24 -6.53 12.95 3.83
CA ARG A 24 -7.49 13.61 4.73
C ARG A 24 -6.77 14.36 5.85
N THR A 25 -7.29 15.53 6.21
CA THR A 25 -6.78 16.35 7.32
C THR A 25 -7.69 16.28 8.53
N PHE A 26 -7.13 15.92 9.68
CA PHE A 26 -7.79 15.84 10.98
C PHE A 26 -7.47 17.06 11.85
N ALA A 27 -8.43 17.48 12.67
CA ALA A 27 -8.27 18.57 13.63
C ALA A 27 -7.68 18.07 14.97
N ALA A 28 -6.53 17.40 14.90
CA ALA A 28 -5.83 16.83 16.04
C ALA A 28 -4.30 16.93 15.85
N PRO A 29 -3.52 17.03 16.95
CA PRO A 29 -2.07 17.11 16.89
C PRO A 29 -1.46 15.81 16.36
N VAL A 30 -0.26 15.92 15.79
CA VAL A 30 0.39 14.83 15.04
C VAL A 30 0.64 13.60 15.90
N GLU A 31 1.01 13.78 17.16
CA GLU A 31 1.26 12.70 18.12
C GLU A 31 -0.01 11.89 18.37
N ARG A 32 -1.15 12.57 18.54
CA ARG A 32 -2.44 11.91 18.74
C ARG A 32 -2.87 11.16 17.48
N VAL A 33 -2.74 11.78 16.32
CA VAL A 33 -3.10 11.15 15.04
C VAL A 33 -2.20 9.95 14.75
N TRP A 34 -0.92 10.03 15.08
CA TRP A 34 0.03 8.92 14.94
C TRP A 34 -0.40 7.71 15.76
N THR A 35 -0.52 7.87 17.08
CA THR A 35 -0.90 6.75 17.98
C THR A 35 -2.28 6.19 17.66
N THR A 36 -3.25 7.05 17.29
CA THR A 36 -4.56 6.58 16.84
C THR A 36 -4.46 5.79 15.54
N THR A 37 -3.59 6.20 14.61
CA THR A 37 -3.38 5.48 13.34
C THR A 37 -2.81 4.09 13.58
N GLU A 38 -1.79 3.95 14.44
CA GLU A 38 -1.23 2.64 14.83
C GLU A 38 -2.30 1.72 15.44
N ALA A 39 -3.09 2.27 16.38
CA ALA A 39 -4.15 1.52 17.05
C ALA A 39 -5.24 1.05 16.06
N VAL A 40 -5.65 1.94 15.16
CA VAL A 40 -6.66 1.62 14.14
C VAL A 40 -6.14 0.58 13.14
N LEU A 41 -4.88 0.69 12.69
CA LEU A 41 -4.25 -0.32 11.82
C LEU A 41 -4.31 -1.70 12.47
N LYS A 42 -3.86 -1.79 13.73
CA LYS A 42 -3.89 -3.04 14.49
C LYS A 42 -5.31 -3.58 14.68
N GLN A 43 -6.28 -2.72 15.00
CA GLN A 43 -7.68 -3.11 15.14
C GLN A 43 -8.27 -3.66 13.84
N LEU A 44 -7.86 -3.12 12.69
CA LEU A 44 -8.29 -3.55 11.37
C LEU A 44 -7.48 -4.74 10.81
N GLY A 45 -6.58 -5.30 11.62
CA GLY A 45 -5.74 -6.45 11.24
C GLY A 45 -4.65 -6.10 10.24
N TRP A 46 -4.13 -4.87 10.28
CA TRP A 46 -2.92 -4.47 9.56
C TRP A 46 -1.74 -4.47 10.51
N ASP A 47 -0.83 -5.41 10.31
CA ASP A 47 0.45 -5.43 10.99
C ASP A 47 1.40 -4.40 10.38
N ILE A 48 2.22 -3.75 11.21
CA ILE A 48 3.19 -2.74 10.79
C ILE A 48 4.50 -3.45 10.48
N ASP A 49 4.99 -3.26 9.25
CA ASP A 49 6.26 -3.80 8.76
C ASP A 49 7.42 -2.84 9.10
N SER A 50 7.20 -1.54 8.87
CA SER A 50 8.16 -0.51 9.24
C SER A 50 7.46 0.83 9.50
N GLU A 51 8.03 1.62 10.39
CA GLU A 51 7.56 2.96 10.69
C GLU A 51 8.73 3.89 11.01
N ASP A 52 8.57 5.16 10.63
CA ASP A 52 9.49 6.22 11.01
C ASP A 52 8.69 7.47 11.36
N TRP A 53 8.58 7.70 12.66
CA TRP A 53 7.93 8.86 13.26
C TRP A 53 8.53 10.19 12.78
N LYS A 54 9.84 10.26 12.52
CA LYS A 54 10.52 11.53 12.20
C LYS A 54 10.14 12.04 10.82
N ILE A 55 9.97 11.13 9.86
CA ILE A 55 9.53 11.46 8.50
C ILE A 55 8.02 11.29 8.30
N GLY A 56 7.33 10.77 9.32
CA GLY A 56 5.89 10.60 9.33
C GLY A 56 5.42 9.47 8.43
N PHE A 57 6.05 8.30 8.46
CA PHE A 57 5.80 7.22 7.50
C PHE A 57 5.50 5.89 8.19
N ILE A 58 4.47 5.17 7.73
CA ILE A 58 4.11 3.83 8.23
C ILE A 58 3.87 2.93 7.02
N THR A 59 4.52 1.78 6.97
CA THR A 59 4.29 0.73 5.97
C THR A 59 3.78 -0.52 6.66
N THR A 60 2.70 -1.09 6.13
CA THR A 60 2.14 -2.32 6.67
C THR A 60 2.78 -3.54 6.06
N GLU A 61 2.66 -4.67 6.74
CA GLU A 61 2.80 -5.96 6.09
C GLU A 61 1.78 -6.08 4.95
N SER A 62 2.11 -6.92 3.98
CA SER A 62 1.15 -7.25 2.94
C SER A 62 0.16 -8.28 3.48
N ARG A 63 -1.14 -8.09 3.22
CA ARG A 63 -2.16 -9.08 3.53
C ARG A 63 -2.80 -9.61 2.25
N ARG A 64 -3.33 -10.83 2.31
CA ARG A 64 -4.08 -11.41 1.20
C ARG A 64 -5.41 -10.68 1.03
N ILE A 65 -5.84 -10.48 -0.21
CA ILE A 65 -7.21 -10.01 -0.50
C ILE A 65 -8.13 -11.24 -0.50
N GLU A 66 -9.02 -11.30 0.47
CA GLU A 66 -10.06 -12.32 0.57
C GLU A 66 -10.93 -12.36 -0.70
N GLY A 67 -11.33 -13.55 -1.13
CA GLY A 67 -12.11 -13.74 -2.36
C GLY A 67 -11.32 -13.66 -3.67
N THR A 68 -10.00 -13.46 -3.63
CA THR A 68 -9.15 -13.60 -4.83
C THR A 68 -8.57 -15.02 -4.94
N GLU A 69 -8.52 -15.54 -6.17
CA GLU A 69 -7.89 -16.84 -6.44
C GLU A 69 -6.46 -16.86 -5.91
N GLY A 70 -6.13 -17.93 -5.20
CA GLY A 70 -4.76 -18.17 -4.83
C GLY A 70 -4.55 -19.54 -4.22
N LYS A 71 -3.37 -20.08 -4.45
CA LYS A 71 -2.97 -21.44 -4.11
C LYS A 71 -1.79 -21.36 -3.16
N ASP A 72 -1.78 -22.19 -2.13
CA ASP A 72 -0.62 -22.36 -1.26
C ASP A 72 -0.33 -23.87 -1.16
N TYR A 73 0.80 -24.29 -1.70
CA TYR A 73 1.30 -25.66 -1.69
C TYR A 73 2.62 -25.73 -0.88
N GLY A 74 2.77 -24.85 0.12
CA GLY A 74 3.96 -24.77 0.97
C GLY A 74 5.09 -24.00 0.30
N VAL A 75 5.81 -24.66 -0.61
CA VAL A 75 6.94 -24.06 -1.36
C VAL A 75 6.50 -23.23 -2.55
N TYR A 76 5.23 -23.37 -2.97
CA TYR A 76 4.62 -22.55 -3.99
C TYR A 76 3.42 -21.82 -3.39
N ALA A 77 3.41 -20.49 -3.46
CA ALA A 77 2.22 -19.73 -3.12
C ALA A 77 1.92 -18.69 -4.19
N LYS A 78 0.66 -18.55 -4.57
CA LYS A 78 0.21 -17.52 -5.50
C LYS A 78 -1.06 -16.86 -4.98
N GLY A 79 -1.13 -15.54 -4.99
CA GLY A 79 -2.35 -14.84 -4.60
C GLY A 79 -2.22 -13.33 -4.74
N THR A 80 -3.37 -12.66 -4.75
CA THR A 80 -3.41 -11.20 -4.74
C THR A 80 -3.28 -10.70 -3.31
N ARG A 81 -2.34 -9.79 -3.10
CA ARG A 81 -2.04 -9.16 -1.83
C ARG A 81 -2.13 -7.65 -1.98
N HIS A 82 -2.29 -6.99 -0.84
CA HIS A 82 -2.17 -5.54 -0.78
C HIS A 82 -1.42 -5.11 0.46
N ARG A 83 -0.77 -3.96 0.34
CA ARG A 83 -0.01 -3.30 1.38
C ARG A 83 -0.48 -1.85 1.44
N LEU A 84 -0.50 -1.29 2.64
CA LEU A 84 -0.73 0.13 2.84
C LEU A 84 0.57 0.84 3.15
N GLN A 85 0.68 2.03 2.60
CA GLN A 85 1.72 2.99 2.90
C GLN A 85 1.06 4.29 3.33
N LEU A 86 1.34 4.71 4.55
CA LEU A 86 0.74 5.89 5.15
C LEU A 86 1.79 6.96 5.34
N GLN A 87 1.37 8.20 5.13
CA GLN A 87 2.15 9.38 5.46
C GLN A 87 1.34 10.28 6.39
N VAL A 88 1.86 10.53 7.59
CA VAL A 88 1.26 11.35 8.64
C VAL A 88 2.11 12.60 8.80
N LYS A 89 1.58 13.76 8.41
CA LYS A 89 2.30 15.03 8.43
C LYS A 89 1.56 16.08 9.23
N ALA A 90 2.27 16.76 10.11
CA ALA A 90 1.74 17.95 10.77
C ALA A 90 1.36 19.00 9.71
N ALA A 91 0.16 19.56 9.85
CA ALA A 91 -0.34 20.70 9.10
C ALA A 91 -0.38 21.93 10.01
N ALA A 92 -0.66 23.10 9.43
CA ALA A 92 -0.79 24.33 10.20
C ALA A 92 -1.92 24.22 11.26
N ASN A 93 -1.77 24.99 12.35
CA ASN A 93 -2.78 25.16 13.40
C ASN A 93 -3.12 23.87 14.18
N GLY A 94 -2.11 23.03 14.47
CA GLY A 94 -2.30 21.82 15.28
C GLY A 94 -3.17 20.76 14.59
N ARG A 95 -3.27 20.82 13.26
CA ARG A 95 -3.96 19.83 12.43
C ARG A 95 -2.94 18.84 11.88
N THR A 96 -3.41 17.68 11.43
CA THR A 96 -2.54 16.65 10.86
C THR A 96 -3.17 16.10 9.60
N THR A 97 -2.38 15.99 8.54
CA THR A 97 -2.77 15.39 7.28
C THR A 97 -2.26 13.96 7.21
N VAL A 98 -3.17 13.02 6.94
CA VAL A 98 -2.87 11.62 6.72
C VAL A 98 -3.15 11.30 5.26
N SER A 99 -2.15 10.75 4.59
CA SER A 99 -2.23 10.25 3.22
C SER A 99 -2.09 8.73 3.27
N VAL A 100 -2.96 8.01 2.56
CA VAL A 100 -2.95 6.54 2.49
C VAL A 100 -2.84 6.14 1.04
N GLU A 101 -1.81 5.35 0.74
CA GLU A 101 -1.59 4.72 -0.54
C GLU A 101 -1.73 3.21 -0.37
N ARG A 102 -2.42 2.56 -1.32
CA ARG A 102 -2.53 1.11 -1.37
C ARG A 102 -1.84 0.58 -2.60
N THR A 103 -0.90 -0.32 -2.40
CA THR A 103 -0.30 -1.09 -3.47
C THR A 103 -0.92 -2.47 -3.50
N VAL A 104 -1.53 -2.83 -4.62
CA VAL A 104 -2.06 -4.17 -4.86
C VAL A 104 -1.15 -4.89 -5.84
N PHE A 105 -0.82 -6.13 -5.53
CA PHE A 105 0.09 -6.92 -6.33
C PHE A 105 -0.24 -8.40 -6.23
N ARG A 106 0.02 -9.13 -7.29
CA ARG A 106 0.01 -10.57 -7.31
C ARG A 106 1.39 -11.05 -6.91
N ARG A 107 1.46 -11.77 -5.79
CA ARG A 107 2.68 -12.44 -5.35
C ARG A 107 2.66 -13.88 -5.81
N GLU A 108 3.72 -14.30 -6.48
CA GLU A 108 4.06 -15.68 -6.74
C GLU A 108 5.37 -16.01 -6.02
N ARG A 109 5.27 -16.83 -4.97
CA ARG A 109 6.40 -17.33 -4.19
C ARG A 109 6.77 -18.71 -4.70
N ILE A 110 8.03 -18.89 -5.07
CA ILE A 110 8.62 -20.19 -5.40
C ILE A 110 9.85 -20.36 -4.50
N PHE A 111 9.82 -21.33 -3.59
CA PHE A 111 10.78 -21.48 -2.50
C PHE A 111 10.93 -20.16 -1.70
N TRP A 112 12.12 -19.55 -1.75
CA TRP A 112 12.50 -18.32 -1.05
C TRP A 112 12.42 -17.08 -1.94
N LEU A 113 11.98 -17.23 -3.20
CA LEU A 113 11.91 -16.14 -4.16
C LEU A 113 10.46 -15.65 -4.30
N ASP A 114 10.24 -14.40 -3.92
CA ASP A 114 8.98 -13.70 -4.13
C ASP A 114 9.04 -12.92 -5.46
N LYS A 115 8.07 -13.17 -6.34
CA LYS A 115 7.84 -12.38 -7.55
C LYS A 115 6.54 -11.59 -7.38
N ASP A 116 6.66 -10.28 -7.30
CA ASP A 116 5.51 -9.38 -7.19
C ASP A 116 5.21 -8.72 -8.54
N GLU A 117 3.98 -8.94 -9.02
CA GLU A 117 3.44 -8.30 -10.21
C GLU A 117 2.37 -7.29 -9.79
N PRO A 118 2.59 -5.98 -9.97
CA PRO A 118 1.62 -4.98 -9.55
C PRO A 118 0.31 -5.11 -10.33
N VAL A 119 -0.80 -4.87 -9.63
CA VAL A 119 -2.15 -4.95 -10.16
C VAL A 119 -2.80 -3.58 -9.99
N ALA A 120 -3.23 -2.98 -11.09
CA ALA A 120 -3.96 -1.72 -11.04
C ALA A 120 -5.33 -1.94 -10.41
N VAL A 121 -5.71 -1.08 -9.48
CA VAL A 121 -7.01 -1.12 -8.82
C VAL A 121 -7.62 0.27 -8.83
N SER A 122 -8.92 0.35 -9.14
CA SER A 122 -9.66 1.60 -9.29
C SER A 122 -10.49 1.99 -8.07
N ASP A 123 -10.67 1.07 -7.11
CA ASP A 123 -11.39 1.35 -5.87
C ASP A 123 -10.44 1.90 -4.79
N GLN A 124 -10.98 2.76 -3.92
CA GLN A 124 -10.28 3.30 -2.75
C GLN A 124 -11.02 2.95 -1.44
N ALA A 125 -11.73 1.80 -1.41
CA ALA A 125 -12.62 1.47 -0.31
C ALA A 125 -11.84 1.21 1.00
N VAL A 126 -10.65 0.61 0.90
CA VAL A 126 -9.80 0.27 2.04
C VAL A 126 -9.23 1.54 2.67
N GLU A 127 -8.71 2.43 1.85
CA GLU A 127 -8.11 3.72 2.18
C GLU A 127 -9.16 4.62 2.84
N LYS A 128 -10.36 4.68 2.24
CA LYS A 128 -11.49 5.42 2.81
C LYS A 128 -11.92 4.83 4.14
N SER A 129 -12.07 3.51 4.24
CA SER A 129 -12.46 2.84 5.49
C SER A 129 -11.45 3.10 6.61
N LEU A 130 -10.16 3.11 6.31
CA LEU A 130 -9.10 3.40 7.27
C LEU A 130 -9.18 4.85 7.74
N LEU A 131 -9.27 5.82 6.82
CA LEU A 131 -9.39 7.24 7.17
C LEU A 131 -10.69 7.56 7.93
N ASP A 132 -11.78 6.86 7.63
CA ASP A 132 -13.05 6.97 8.37
C ASP A 132 -12.90 6.40 9.79
N ALA A 133 -12.19 5.27 9.96
CA ALA A 133 -11.92 4.68 11.28
C ALA A 133 -11.00 5.57 12.13
N ILE A 134 -9.94 6.14 11.55
CA ILE A 134 -9.09 7.14 12.23
C ILE A 134 -9.93 8.34 12.66
N GLY A 135 -10.76 8.88 11.77
CA GLY A 135 -11.62 10.01 12.09
C GLY A 135 -12.63 9.74 13.21
N LYS A 136 -13.11 8.49 13.34
CA LYS A 136 -14.01 8.07 14.44
C LYS A 136 -13.29 7.87 15.77
N ALA A 137 -11.99 7.56 15.73
CA ALA A 137 -11.19 7.25 16.91
C ALA A 137 -10.44 8.47 17.50
N LEU A 138 -10.51 9.63 16.82
CA LEU A 138 -9.90 10.89 17.26
C LEU A 138 -10.83 11.70 18.15
#